data_AF-A0AAW9QQB7-F1
#
_entry.id   AF-A0AAW9QQB7-F1
#
_cell.length_a   1.000
_cell.length_b   1.000
_cell.length_c   1.000
_cell.angle_alpha   90.00
_cell.angle_beta   90.00
_cell.angle_gamma   90.00
#
_symmetry.space_group_name_H-M   'P 1'
#
loop_
_entity.id
_entity.type
_entity.pdbx_description
1 polymer ?
#
loop_
_entity_poly.entity_id
_entity_poly.type
_entity_poly.pdbx_seq_one_letter_code
_entity_poly.pdbx_strand_id
1 'polypeptide(L)'
;MNDPIMAVADQALVLQWLVGALVVVLYARDRFRNPRPMRASTTFWRYWSAWCGYVAAMVMLFIVLGGGITAIDPTMLWRLLQVDEQTTALPGPLLSALLLTSLLPHFPLLGKLDEAVKQWFQRVGNIPFEVRELSAHLRSARYEPAADTIEQMLPAFKAHGVEPAWLQEPPDSLRHRWARSVALYTQVQHWEDARGYARYVEENRPALADVRSRLAAQAEILSAATLIELDRDTDSILVAYMRKKIVADMAALQRALCDFASGGVLNRGWNQAQRRMALAELGFSPVPEARGPLNSHDLVLVTGIVFLAMLFVPLMTRRIFDPTPLPMSLRVLVMVPIIYAIAIVVAVYPKSVWAFASRKAGERRPVAAYALSGAIAAAAAFLVSLLFRFAFETPGNVLQVLATPGAFSRAWHLTVERWPWLLMTFFATIAIAWAADDHLPGEGVPPRWLRWVEAAALAAVFGLLQWTVLQLFAAVMPADRVARLLESTARMIFTSVLIGGAIGWYVPHMCRAPGRRPRSAGRPAVALDAA
;
A
#
# COMPACT_ATOMS: atom_id res chain seq x y z
N MET A 1 -9.83 -0.75 51.44
CA MET A 1 -8.77 0.22 51.76
C MET A 1 -7.82 0.18 50.59
N ASN A 2 -7.93 1.12 49.64
CA ASN A 2 -7.01 1.24 48.51
C ASN A 2 -5.80 2.03 48.99
N ASP A 3 -4.62 1.41 48.95
CA ASP A 3 -3.38 2.05 49.39
C ASP A 3 -3.04 3.25 48.49
N PRO A 4 -2.80 4.45 49.07
CA PRO A 4 -2.46 5.66 48.31
C PRO A 4 -1.17 5.51 47.49
N ILE A 5 -0.30 4.57 47.84
CA ILE A 5 0.96 4.27 47.12
C ILE A 5 0.69 3.62 45.76
N MET A 6 -0.31 2.75 45.64
CA MET A 6 -0.67 2.13 44.35
C MET A 6 -1.24 3.15 43.37
N ALA A 7 -2.05 4.10 43.85
CA ALA A 7 -2.64 5.14 43.01
C ALA A 7 -1.58 6.08 42.39
N VAL A 8 -0.50 6.37 43.12
CA VAL A 8 0.61 7.22 42.62
C VAL A 8 1.45 6.48 41.57
N ALA A 9 1.70 5.18 41.78
CA ALA A 9 2.44 4.35 40.82
C ALA A 9 1.68 4.20 39.47
N ASP A 10 0.35 4.02 39.54
CA ASP A 10 -0.50 3.94 38.34
C ASP A 10 -0.51 5.26 37.57
N GLN A 11 -0.58 6.40 38.26
CA GLN A 11 -0.54 7.72 37.63
C GLN A 11 0.81 8.00 36.95
N ALA A 12 1.92 7.61 37.58
CA ALA A 12 3.25 7.76 37.00
C ALA A 12 3.40 6.94 35.70
N LEU A 13 2.89 5.70 35.68
CA LEU A 13 2.95 4.84 34.50
C LEU A 13 2.05 5.35 33.36
N VAL A 14 0.84 5.84 33.68
CA VAL A 14 -0.03 6.51 32.69
C VAL A 14 0.67 7.72 32.09
N LEU A 15 1.30 8.56 32.92
CA LEU A 15 2.04 9.73 32.45
C LEU A 15 3.19 9.33 31.52
N GLN A 16 3.92 8.26 31.84
CA GLN A 16 4.99 7.73 30.99
C GLN A 16 4.49 7.27 29.62
N TRP A 17 3.34 6.57 29.57
CA TRP A 17 2.71 6.17 28.31
C TRP A 17 2.28 7.38 27.48
N LEU A 18 1.69 8.41 28.10
CA LEU A 18 1.27 9.65 27.43
C LEU A 18 2.47 10.43 26.90
N VAL A 19 3.51 10.61 27.71
CA VAL A 19 4.75 11.30 27.31
C VAL A 19 5.44 10.53 26.19
N GLY A 20 5.59 9.21 26.32
CA GLY A 20 6.17 8.36 25.29
C GLY A 20 5.40 8.42 23.97
N ALA A 21 4.07 8.33 24.02
CA ALA A 21 3.23 8.47 22.83
C ALA A 21 3.36 9.85 22.19
N LEU A 22 3.37 10.93 22.99
CA LEU A 22 3.57 12.29 22.49
C LEU A 22 4.91 12.45 21.78
N VAL A 23 5.99 11.94 22.37
CA VAL A 23 7.33 11.94 21.76
C VAL A 23 7.34 11.19 20.43
N VAL A 24 6.73 10.00 20.38
CA VAL A 24 6.62 9.20 19.14
C VAL A 24 5.79 9.92 18.08
N VAL A 25 4.70 10.58 18.45
CA VAL A 25 3.85 11.36 17.52
C VAL A 25 4.61 12.57 16.97
N LEU A 26 5.31 13.33 17.82
CA LEU A 26 6.12 14.47 17.40
C LEU A 26 7.27 14.03 16.47
N TYR A 27 7.95 12.95 16.83
CA TYR A 27 8.98 12.34 16.00
C TYR A 27 8.45 11.87 14.63
N ALA A 28 7.34 11.12 14.62
CA ALA A 28 6.71 10.66 13.39
C ALA A 28 6.26 11.84 12.52
N ARG A 29 5.72 12.90 13.13
CA ARG A 29 5.32 14.12 12.44
C ARG A 29 6.52 14.80 11.77
N ASP A 30 7.62 14.99 12.49
CA ASP A 30 8.82 15.65 11.96
C ASP A 30 9.44 14.83 10.83
N ARG A 31 9.56 13.51 11.03
CA ARG A 31 10.10 12.58 10.04
C ARG A 31 9.24 12.49 8.77
N PHE A 32 7.92 12.58 8.88
CA PHE A 32 7.02 12.60 7.73
C PHE A 32 7.02 13.93 6.98
N ARG A 33 7.22 15.05 7.70
CA ARG A 33 7.31 16.44 7.19
C ARG A 33 8.54 16.73 6.34
N ASN A 34 9.38 15.74 6.08
CA ASN A 34 10.37 15.75 5.00
C ASN A 34 9.85 15.04 3.73
N PRO A 35 8.74 15.45 3.09
CA PRO A 35 8.51 15.03 1.72
C PRO A 35 9.47 15.82 0.83
N ARG A 36 10.11 15.12 -0.10
CA ARG A 36 10.52 15.73 -1.39
C ARG A 36 9.36 16.61 -1.88
N PRO A 37 9.62 17.75 -2.53
CA PRO A 37 8.66 18.85 -2.69
C PRO A 37 7.24 18.35 -2.99
N MET A 38 6.30 18.70 -2.10
CA MET A 38 4.90 18.28 -2.18
C MET A 38 4.35 18.68 -3.56
N ARG A 39 3.89 17.71 -4.34
CA ARG A 39 3.32 17.97 -5.66
C ARG A 39 1.95 18.63 -5.50
N ALA A 40 1.69 19.73 -6.22
CA ALA A 40 0.45 20.52 -6.12
C ALA A 40 -0.85 19.74 -6.43
N SER A 41 -0.74 18.55 -7.06
CA SER A 41 -1.87 17.68 -7.35
C SER A 41 -2.28 16.76 -6.20
N THR A 42 -1.61 16.85 -5.05
CA THR A 42 -1.93 16.02 -3.88
C THR A 42 -3.22 16.51 -3.22
N THR A 43 -4.31 15.74 -3.34
CA THR A 43 -5.56 16.06 -2.62
C THR A 43 -5.30 16.07 -1.12
N PHE A 44 -5.68 17.16 -0.43
CA PHE A 44 -5.54 17.37 1.01
C PHE A 44 -5.84 16.10 1.84
N TRP A 45 -6.97 15.44 1.56
CA TRP A 45 -7.40 14.21 2.23
C TRP A 45 -6.41 13.05 2.10
N ARG A 46 -5.75 12.87 0.95
CA ARG A 46 -4.77 11.80 0.75
C ARG A 46 -3.51 12.03 1.58
N TYR A 47 -2.98 13.25 1.57
CA TYR A 47 -1.83 13.60 2.40
C TYR A 47 -2.11 13.35 3.88
N TRP A 48 -3.25 13.85 4.38
CA TRP A 48 -3.63 13.64 5.79
C TRP A 48 -3.90 12.18 6.12
N SER A 49 -4.51 11.40 5.22
CA SER A 49 -4.72 9.96 5.44
C SER A 49 -3.40 9.19 5.51
N ALA A 50 -2.43 9.51 4.65
CA ALA A 50 -1.12 8.89 4.65
C ALA A 50 -0.30 9.29 5.88
N TRP A 51 -0.37 10.57 6.27
CA TRP A 51 0.25 11.07 7.48
C TRP A 51 -0.34 10.40 8.74
N CYS A 52 -1.67 10.41 8.87
CA CYS A 52 -2.36 9.74 9.97
C CYS A 52 -2.04 8.24 10.02
N GLY A 53 -2.00 7.57 8.86
CA GLY A 53 -1.65 6.16 8.76
C GLY A 53 -0.22 5.86 9.23
N TYR A 54 0.74 6.70 8.85
CA TYR A 54 2.13 6.57 9.31
C TYR A 54 2.26 6.81 10.82
N VAL A 55 1.63 7.87 11.35
CA VAL A 55 1.61 8.15 12.79
C VAL A 55 0.95 7.00 13.56
N ALA A 56 -0.17 6.48 13.06
CA ALA A 56 -0.85 5.33 13.67
C ALA A 56 0.02 4.07 13.68
N ALA A 57 0.75 3.79 12.60
CA ALA A 57 1.69 2.67 12.54
C ALA A 57 2.83 2.82 13.56
N MET A 58 3.37 4.03 13.73
CA MET A 58 4.41 4.32 14.73
C MET A 58 3.90 4.20 16.16
N VAL A 59 2.70 4.71 16.45
CA VAL A 59 2.07 4.56 17.78
C VAL A 59 1.74 3.10 18.06
N MET A 60 1.27 2.35 17.06
CA MET A 60 1.04 0.91 17.17
C MET A 60 2.33 0.18 17.53
N LEU A 61 3.43 0.47 16.82
CA LEU A 61 4.73 -0.12 17.09
C LEU A 61 5.23 0.24 18.50
N PHE A 62 5.01 1.47 18.95
CA PHE A 62 5.28 1.93 20.31
C PHE A 62 4.51 1.12 21.35
N ILE A 63 3.21 0.90 21.17
CA ILE A 63 2.39 0.12 22.10
C ILE A 63 2.88 -1.34 22.16
N VAL A 64 3.21 -1.94 21.01
CA VAL A 64 3.72 -3.32 20.94
C VAL A 64 5.09 -3.43 21.61
N LEU A 65 6.01 -2.49 21.38
CA LEU A 65 7.33 -2.49 22.00
C LEU A 65 7.27 -2.19 23.50
N GLY A 66 6.52 -1.16 23.92
CA GLY A 66 6.36 -0.80 25.33
C GLY A 66 5.67 -1.92 26.11
N GLY A 67 4.63 -2.52 25.54
CA GLY A 67 3.94 -3.69 26.11
C GLY A 67 4.84 -4.94 26.14
N GLY A 68 5.62 -5.17 25.08
CA GLY A 68 6.55 -6.29 25.01
C GLY A 68 7.70 -6.17 26.03
N ILE A 69 8.32 -5.00 26.13
CA ILE A 69 9.41 -4.74 27.08
C ILE A 69 8.93 -4.86 28.53
N THR A 70 7.71 -4.41 28.83
CA THR A 70 7.12 -4.58 30.17
C THR A 70 6.74 -6.03 30.48
N ALA A 71 6.58 -6.88 29.45
CA ALA A 71 6.25 -8.29 29.60
C ALA A 71 7.48 -9.23 29.62
N ILE A 72 8.61 -8.80 29.05
CA ILE A 72 9.86 -9.55 29.03
C ILE A 72 10.65 -9.23 30.32
N ASP A 73 11.29 -10.24 30.90
CA ASP A 73 12.18 -10.06 32.05
C ASP A 73 13.28 -9.03 31.69
N PRO A 74 13.39 -7.89 32.40
CA PRO A 74 14.32 -6.80 32.07
C PRO A 74 15.76 -7.31 31.87
N THR A 75 16.14 -8.33 32.63
CA THR A 75 17.46 -8.99 32.60
C THR A 75 17.84 -9.51 31.21
N MET A 76 16.87 -10.02 30.45
CA MET A 76 17.11 -10.55 29.10
C MET A 76 17.39 -9.43 28.09
N LEU A 77 16.73 -8.29 28.26
CA LEU A 77 16.92 -7.09 27.43
C LEU A 77 18.27 -6.43 27.73
N TRP A 78 18.64 -6.32 29.01
CA TRP A 78 19.92 -5.75 29.44
C TRP A 78 21.13 -6.57 29.00
N ARG A 79 21.02 -7.90 29.03
CA ARG A 79 22.03 -8.81 28.45
C ARG A 79 22.21 -8.61 26.94
N LEU A 80 21.13 -8.33 26.21
CA LEU A 80 21.20 -8.07 24.78
C LEU A 80 21.83 -6.69 24.48
N LEU A 81 21.56 -5.69 25.33
CA LEU A 81 22.05 -4.32 25.19
C LEU A 81 23.44 -4.10 25.82
N GLN A 82 23.98 -5.10 26.53
CA GLN A 82 25.28 -5.03 27.25
C GLN A 82 25.38 -3.83 28.21
N VAL A 83 24.27 -3.47 28.87
CA VAL A 83 24.22 -2.38 29.85
C VAL A 83 24.28 -2.95 31.26
N ASP A 84 25.06 -2.30 32.13
CA ASP A 84 25.26 -2.71 33.52
C ASP A 84 23.93 -2.70 34.31
N GLU A 85 23.65 -3.77 35.07
CA GLU A 85 22.39 -4.00 35.80
C GLU A 85 22.08 -2.91 36.86
N GLN A 86 23.05 -2.05 37.19
CA GLN A 86 22.93 -1.02 38.21
C GLN A 86 22.28 0.29 37.73
N THR A 87 21.94 0.41 36.44
CA THR A 87 21.23 1.60 35.94
C THR A 87 19.73 1.51 36.29
N THR A 88 19.21 2.56 36.94
CA THR A 88 17.80 2.68 37.33
C THR A 88 16.91 2.33 36.14
N ALA A 89 16.20 1.20 36.23
CA ALA A 89 15.49 0.63 35.10
C ALA A 89 14.52 1.66 34.51
N LEU A 90 14.84 2.15 33.31
CA LEU A 90 13.96 3.05 32.57
C LEU A 90 12.62 2.34 32.38
N PRO A 91 11.49 2.97 32.72
CA PRO A 91 10.18 2.37 32.53
C PRO A 91 9.97 1.96 31.08
N GLY A 92 9.42 0.77 30.85
CA GLY A 92 9.26 0.18 29.52
C GLY A 92 8.67 1.11 28.45
N PRO A 93 7.65 1.94 28.74
CA PRO A 93 7.13 2.90 27.77
C PRO A 93 8.16 3.95 27.35
N LEU A 94 8.89 4.54 28.30
CA LEU A 94 9.92 5.54 27.98
C LEU A 94 11.09 4.91 27.22
N LEU A 95 11.50 3.70 27.61
CA LEU A 95 12.53 2.95 26.89
C LEU A 95 12.08 2.64 25.45
N SER A 96 10.82 2.24 25.24
CA SER A 96 10.29 1.98 23.91
C SER A 96 10.24 3.24 23.03
N ALA A 97 9.85 4.39 23.60
CA ALA A 97 9.89 5.67 22.88
C ALA A 97 11.32 6.05 22.52
N LEU A 98 12.29 5.85 23.43
CA LEU A 98 13.69 6.12 23.19
C LEU A 98 14.28 5.17 22.12
N LEU A 99 13.96 3.88 22.17
CA LEU A 99 14.36 2.92 21.14
C LEU A 99 13.78 3.29 19.76
N LEU A 100 12.51 3.71 19.71
CA LEU A 100 11.87 4.11 18.46
C LEU A 100 12.44 5.40 17.87
N THR A 101 12.78 6.36 18.70
CA THR A 101 13.25 7.68 18.24
C THR A 101 14.76 7.69 17.99
N SER A 102 15.53 7.04 18.86
CA SER A 102 17.00 7.05 18.83
C SER A 102 17.59 5.82 18.15
N LEU A 103 17.07 4.61 18.40
CA LEU A 103 17.71 3.39 17.91
C LEU A 103 17.25 2.97 16.51
N LEU A 104 15.97 3.20 16.20
CA LEU A 104 15.37 2.87 14.89
C LEU A 104 16.15 3.44 13.69
N PRO A 105 16.64 4.70 13.70
CA PRO A 105 17.41 5.26 12.59
C PRO A 105 18.80 4.62 12.42
N HIS A 106 19.41 4.17 13.52
CA HIS A 106 20.80 3.72 13.54
C HIS A 106 20.93 2.21 13.28
N PHE A 107 19.86 1.42 13.50
CA PHE A 107 19.88 0.00 13.21
C PHE A 107 19.64 -0.26 11.71
N PRO A 108 20.59 -0.83 10.95
CA PRO A 108 20.55 -0.85 9.49
C PRO A 108 19.38 -1.66 8.91
N LEU A 109 18.86 -2.65 9.65
CA LEU A 109 17.70 -3.45 9.22
C LEU A 109 16.37 -2.74 9.49
N LEU A 110 16.20 -2.20 10.71
CA LEU A 110 14.97 -1.50 11.11
C LEU A 110 14.84 -0.16 10.42
N GLY A 111 15.94 0.58 10.24
CA GLY A 111 15.97 1.82 9.48
C GLY A 111 15.55 1.63 8.03
N LYS A 112 15.93 0.51 7.39
CA LYS A 112 15.46 0.16 6.03
C LYS A 112 13.96 -0.15 6.00
N LEU A 113 13.46 -0.90 6.98
CA LEU A 113 12.03 -1.22 7.07
C LEU A 113 11.21 0.05 7.31
N ASP A 114 11.62 0.87 8.27
CA ASP A 114 10.99 2.16 8.56
C ASP A 114 11.00 3.08 7.34
N GLU A 115 12.15 3.27 6.70
CA GLU A 115 12.26 4.11 5.51
C GLU A 115 11.42 3.52 4.35
N ALA A 116 11.30 2.20 4.22
CA ALA A 116 10.40 1.58 3.26
C ALA A 116 8.92 1.84 3.58
N VAL A 117 8.51 1.77 4.86
CA VAL A 117 7.16 2.07 5.34
C VAL A 117 6.85 3.56 5.15
N LYS A 118 7.75 4.45 5.55
CA LYS A 118 7.66 5.88 5.31
C LYS A 118 7.56 6.20 3.83
N GLN A 119 8.44 5.67 2.99
CA GLN A 119 8.37 5.85 1.54
C GLN A 119 7.09 5.27 0.95
N TRP A 120 6.55 4.20 1.53
CA TRP A 120 5.25 3.68 1.11
C TRP A 120 4.14 4.69 1.45
N PHE A 121 4.02 5.16 2.68
CA PHE A 121 3.03 6.16 3.06
C PHE A 121 3.22 7.49 2.32
N GLN A 122 4.47 7.96 2.15
CA GLN A 122 4.78 9.15 1.35
C GLN A 122 4.43 8.94 -0.13
N ARG A 123 4.57 7.74 -0.70
CA ARG A 123 4.12 7.46 -2.08
C ARG A 123 2.61 7.39 -2.20
N VAL A 124 1.92 6.90 -1.17
CA VAL A 124 0.45 6.93 -1.08
C VAL A 124 -0.04 8.37 -0.93
N GLY A 125 0.69 9.18 -0.16
CA GLY A 125 0.40 10.58 0.09
C GLY A 125 0.73 11.50 -1.09
N ASN A 126 1.93 11.44 -1.68
CA ASN A 126 2.50 12.50 -2.53
C ASN A 126 2.25 12.38 -4.04
N ILE A 127 1.78 11.24 -4.54
CA ILE A 127 1.52 11.06 -5.97
C ILE A 127 0.07 10.62 -6.15
N PRO A 128 -0.77 11.42 -6.83
CA PRO A 128 -2.13 10.99 -7.15
C PRO A 128 -2.10 9.63 -7.84
N PHE A 129 -2.98 8.72 -7.43
CA PHE A 129 -3.08 7.40 -8.05
C PHE A 129 -3.19 7.50 -9.58
N GLU A 130 -3.93 8.49 -10.07
CA GLU A 130 -4.08 8.80 -11.50
C GLU A 130 -2.74 9.09 -12.20
N VAL A 131 -1.82 9.81 -11.54
CA VAL A 131 -0.46 10.07 -12.07
C VAL A 131 0.33 8.76 -12.12
N ARG A 132 0.24 7.91 -11.09
CA ARG A 132 0.97 6.63 -11.02
C ARG A 132 0.45 5.64 -12.05
N GLU A 133 -0.86 5.58 -12.20
CA GLU A 133 -1.52 4.73 -13.16
C GLU A 133 -1.19 5.19 -14.57
N LEU A 134 -1.33 6.48 -14.86
CA LEU A 134 -0.95 7.03 -16.16
C LEU A 134 0.53 6.78 -16.44
N SER A 135 1.42 7.01 -15.47
CA SER A 135 2.86 6.73 -15.61
C SER A 135 3.16 5.25 -15.86
N ALA A 136 2.46 4.35 -15.19
CA ALA A 136 2.57 2.91 -15.46
C ALA A 136 2.14 2.56 -16.87
N HIS A 137 1.01 3.12 -17.35
CA HIS A 137 0.55 2.94 -18.72
C HIS A 137 1.53 3.53 -19.72
N LEU A 138 2.03 4.75 -19.48
CA LEU A 138 2.99 5.41 -20.36
C LEU A 138 4.26 4.59 -20.47
N ARG A 139 4.81 4.05 -19.37
CA ARG A 139 6.02 3.19 -19.42
C ARG A 139 5.86 2.00 -20.37
N SER A 140 4.70 1.36 -20.39
CA SER A 140 4.38 0.26 -21.31
C SER A 140 3.86 0.70 -22.69
N ALA A 141 3.47 1.96 -22.85
CA ALA A 141 2.90 2.46 -24.10
C ALA A 141 3.96 2.60 -25.19
N ARG A 142 3.54 2.35 -26.43
CA ARG A 142 4.35 2.59 -27.62
C ARG A 142 4.57 4.09 -27.80
N TYR A 143 5.83 4.48 -27.95
CA TYR A 143 6.27 5.86 -28.09
C TYR A 143 6.75 6.11 -29.52
N GLU A 144 5.98 6.89 -30.26
CA GLU A 144 6.16 7.24 -31.67
C GLU A 144 5.88 8.74 -31.85
N PRO A 145 6.86 9.60 -31.56
CA PRO A 145 6.74 11.03 -31.81
C PRO A 145 6.61 11.31 -33.32
N ALA A 146 5.88 12.38 -33.66
CA ALA A 146 5.74 12.83 -35.04
C ALA A 146 7.10 13.22 -35.64
N ALA A 147 7.25 13.10 -36.96
CA ALA A 147 8.50 13.41 -37.67
C ALA A 147 9.01 14.83 -37.34
N ASP A 148 8.12 15.83 -37.38
CA ASP A 148 8.43 17.22 -37.04
C ASP A 148 8.98 17.37 -35.61
N THR A 149 8.49 16.55 -34.68
CA THR A 149 8.95 16.53 -33.29
C THR A 149 10.33 15.88 -33.16
N ILE A 150 10.61 14.84 -33.95
CA ILE A 150 11.95 14.22 -34.02
C ILE A 150 12.97 15.22 -34.56
N GLU A 151 12.62 16.01 -35.58
CA GLU A 151 13.51 17.03 -36.13
C GLU A 151 13.90 18.07 -35.08
N GLN A 152 12.94 18.51 -34.24
CA GLN A 152 13.19 19.44 -33.13
C GLN A 152 14.11 18.84 -32.05
N MET A 153 14.13 17.50 -31.90
CA MET A 153 14.97 16.80 -30.91
C MET A 153 16.40 16.52 -31.38
N LEU A 154 16.69 16.65 -32.67
CA LEU A 154 18.01 16.31 -33.23
C LEU A 154 19.20 16.95 -32.50
N PRO A 155 19.16 18.23 -32.06
CA PRO A 155 20.26 18.82 -31.29
C PRO A 155 20.48 18.11 -29.95
N ALA A 156 19.41 17.75 -29.25
CA ALA A 156 19.48 17.05 -27.98
C ALA A 156 19.98 15.61 -28.15
N PHE A 157 19.55 14.93 -29.22
CA PHE A 157 20.05 13.59 -29.56
C PHE A 157 21.56 13.61 -29.83
N LYS A 158 22.05 14.58 -30.61
CA LYS A 158 23.49 14.75 -30.84
C LYS A 158 24.25 15.02 -29.54
N ALA A 159 23.74 15.88 -28.67
CA ALA A 159 24.37 16.19 -27.39
C ALA A 159 24.51 14.97 -26.45
N HIS A 160 23.59 14.00 -26.57
CA HIS A 160 23.57 12.79 -25.75
C HIS A 160 24.02 11.52 -26.50
N GLY A 161 24.59 11.66 -27.70
CA GLY A 161 25.07 10.53 -28.50
C GLY A 161 23.97 9.52 -28.89
N VAL A 162 22.74 9.99 -29.07
CA VAL A 162 21.58 9.19 -29.44
C VAL A 162 21.33 9.29 -30.95
N GLU A 163 21.05 8.17 -31.60
CA GLU A 163 20.59 8.17 -32.99
C GLU A 163 19.05 8.11 -33.04
N PRO A 164 18.37 8.87 -33.93
CA PRO A 164 16.91 8.82 -34.06
C PRO A 164 16.36 7.42 -34.34
N ALA A 165 17.13 6.59 -35.07
CA ALA A 165 16.76 5.22 -35.41
C ALA A 165 16.58 4.33 -34.17
N TRP A 166 17.20 4.64 -33.04
CA TRP A 166 17.07 3.85 -31.81
C TRP A 166 15.65 3.89 -31.24
N LEU A 167 14.83 4.88 -31.60
CA LEU A 167 13.41 4.88 -31.23
C LEU A 167 12.62 3.76 -31.91
N GLN A 168 13.09 3.27 -33.06
CA GLN A 168 12.46 2.18 -33.81
C GLN A 168 12.98 0.79 -33.40
N GLU A 169 14.04 0.72 -32.59
CA GLU A 169 14.54 -0.54 -32.05
C GLU A 169 13.51 -1.20 -31.10
N PRO A 170 13.61 -2.53 -30.87
CA PRO A 170 12.72 -3.22 -29.95
C PRO A 170 12.67 -2.55 -28.56
N PRO A 171 11.49 -2.48 -27.91
CA PRO A 171 11.30 -1.72 -26.66
C PRO A 171 12.13 -2.24 -25.47
N ASP A 172 12.63 -3.48 -25.56
CA ASP A 172 13.48 -4.10 -24.55
C ASP A 172 14.97 -3.83 -24.73
N SER A 173 15.39 -3.24 -25.85
CA SER A 173 16.78 -2.82 -26.07
C SER A 173 17.16 -1.65 -25.15
N LEU A 174 18.43 -1.61 -24.74
CA LEU A 174 18.94 -0.50 -23.91
C LEU A 174 18.93 0.81 -24.70
N ARG A 175 19.19 0.74 -26.02
CA ARG A 175 19.19 1.89 -26.92
C ARG A 175 17.81 2.52 -27.06
N HIS A 176 16.75 1.73 -27.26
CA HIS A 176 15.39 2.24 -27.29
C HIS A 176 15.03 2.96 -25.98
N ARG A 177 15.36 2.35 -24.83
CA ARG A 177 15.06 2.92 -23.50
C ARG A 177 15.80 4.23 -23.26
N TRP A 178 17.06 4.32 -23.69
CA TRP A 178 17.85 5.54 -23.60
C TRP A 178 17.31 6.64 -24.53
N ALA A 179 17.12 6.33 -25.82
CA ALA A 179 16.60 7.26 -26.81
C ALA A 179 15.24 7.82 -26.41
N ARG A 180 14.35 6.95 -25.93
CA ARG A 180 13.03 7.33 -25.41
C ARG A 180 13.12 8.24 -24.17
N SER A 181 14.08 8.00 -23.28
CA SER A 181 14.27 8.84 -22.09
C SER A 181 14.76 10.24 -22.45
N VAL A 182 15.71 10.34 -23.40
CA VAL A 182 16.19 11.62 -23.93
C VAL A 182 15.06 12.36 -24.66
N ALA A 183 14.32 11.68 -25.54
CA ALA A 183 13.20 12.28 -26.27
C ALA A 183 12.12 12.85 -25.33
N LEU A 184 11.68 12.07 -24.35
CA LEU A 184 10.70 12.51 -23.36
C LEU A 184 11.22 13.67 -22.51
N TYR A 185 12.48 13.62 -22.09
CA TYR A 185 13.10 14.73 -21.36
C TYR A 185 13.12 16.02 -22.19
N THR A 186 13.51 15.95 -23.46
CA THR A 186 13.52 17.12 -24.35
C THR A 186 12.12 17.72 -24.49
N GLN A 187 11.07 16.92 -24.68
CA GLN A 187 9.69 17.46 -24.73
C GLN A 187 9.27 18.11 -23.42
N VAL A 188 9.55 17.45 -22.31
CA VAL A 188 9.21 17.96 -20.97
C VAL A 188 9.99 19.24 -20.65
N GLN A 189 11.21 19.40 -21.18
CA GLN A 189 11.97 20.64 -21.03
C GLN A 189 11.30 21.82 -21.75
N HIS A 190 10.75 21.60 -22.96
CA HIS A 190 10.01 22.64 -23.68
C HIS A 190 8.70 23.06 -22.97
N TRP A 191 8.25 22.32 -21.96
CA TRP A 191 7.09 22.70 -21.16
C TRP A 191 7.34 23.92 -20.27
N GLU A 192 8.60 24.29 -20.03
CA GLU A 192 8.97 25.54 -19.35
C GLU A 192 8.37 26.76 -20.08
N ASP A 193 8.37 26.72 -21.42
CA ASP A 193 7.92 27.82 -22.27
C ASP A 193 6.46 27.64 -22.78
N ALA A 194 5.86 26.47 -22.55
CA ALA A 194 4.52 26.17 -23.02
C ALA A 194 3.43 26.72 -22.08
N ARG A 195 2.53 27.57 -22.61
CA ARG A 195 1.43 28.23 -21.84
C ARG A 195 0.56 27.28 -21.00
N GLY A 196 0.43 26.01 -21.39
CA GLY A 196 -0.38 25.00 -20.68
C GLY A 196 0.35 24.24 -19.57
N TYR A 197 1.69 24.33 -19.50
CA TYR A 197 2.52 23.56 -18.58
C TYR A 197 3.46 24.40 -17.72
N ALA A 198 3.72 25.66 -18.09
CA ALA A 198 4.67 26.54 -17.39
C ALA A 198 4.46 26.57 -15.87
N ARG A 199 3.20 26.74 -15.42
CA ARG A 199 2.85 26.71 -14.00
C ARG A 199 3.17 25.37 -13.33
N TYR A 200 2.88 24.25 -14.01
CA TYR A 200 3.22 22.92 -13.49
C TYR A 200 4.73 22.74 -13.34
N VAL A 201 5.49 23.18 -14.34
CA VAL A 201 6.95 23.06 -14.33
C VAL A 201 7.56 23.95 -13.26
N GLU A 202 7.05 25.17 -13.06
CA GLU A 202 7.48 26.05 -11.98
C GLU A 202 7.23 25.42 -10.59
N GLU A 203 6.02 24.91 -10.35
CA GLU A 203 5.66 24.22 -9.10
C GLU A 203 6.50 22.94 -8.87
N ASN A 204 6.99 22.30 -9.94
CA ASN A 204 7.76 21.04 -9.87
C ASN A 204 9.22 21.18 -10.34
N ARG A 205 9.77 22.40 -10.35
CA ARG A 205 11.14 22.70 -10.81
C ARG A 205 12.22 21.81 -10.15
N PRO A 206 12.17 21.52 -8.83
CA PRO A 206 13.14 20.62 -8.21
C PRO A 206 13.08 19.19 -8.75
N ALA A 207 11.89 18.70 -9.13
CA ALA A 207 11.74 17.36 -9.69
C ALA A 207 12.32 17.29 -11.11
N LEU A 208 12.13 18.33 -11.91
CA LEU A 208 12.75 18.43 -13.23
C LEU A 208 14.28 18.55 -13.11
N ALA A 209 14.79 19.28 -12.10
CA ALA A 209 16.22 19.37 -11.81
C ALA A 209 16.84 18.02 -11.40
N ASP A 210 16.15 17.22 -10.57
CA ASP A 210 16.58 15.85 -10.22
C ASP A 210 16.57 14.92 -11.45
N VAL A 211 15.59 15.06 -12.34
CA VAL A 211 15.59 14.33 -13.61
C VAL A 211 16.76 14.74 -14.49
N ARG A 212 17.04 16.04 -14.62
CA ARG A 212 18.17 16.59 -15.38
C ARG A 212 19.51 16.08 -14.84
N SER A 213 19.71 16.09 -13.52
CA SER A 213 20.96 15.62 -12.90
C SER A 213 21.18 14.12 -13.14
N ARG A 214 20.13 13.30 -13.03
CA ARG A 214 20.19 11.86 -13.33
C ARG A 214 20.47 11.57 -14.81
N LEU A 215 19.85 12.33 -15.71
CA LEU A 215 20.09 12.22 -17.15
C LEU A 215 21.55 12.55 -17.47
N ALA A 216 22.10 13.64 -16.90
CA ALA A 216 23.49 14.03 -17.10
C ALA A 216 24.46 12.95 -16.58
N ALA A 217 24.25 12.46 -15.35
CA ALA A 217 25.07 11.39 -14.77
C ALA A 217 25.03 10.09 -15.61
N GLN A 218 23.90 9.78 -16.23
CA GLN A 218 23.79 8.63 -17.14
C GLN A 218 24.47 8.90 -18.49
N ALA A 219 24.33 10.10 -19.05
CA ALA A 219 24.94 10.47 -20.32
C ALA A 219 26.48 10.44 -20.28
N GLU A 220 27.10 10.69 -19.12
CA GLU A 220 28.55 10.56 -18.93
C GLU A 220 29.04 9.10 -19.07
N ILE A 221 28.20 8.13 -18.74
CA ILE A 221 28.54 6.70 -18.72
C ILE A 221 28.08 6.00 -20.01
N LEU A 222 26.95 6.43 -20.56
CA LEU A 222 26.27 5.80 -21.68
C LEU A 222 26.74 6.40 -23.00
N SER A 223 27.78 5.81 -23.58
CA SER A 223 28.12 6.02 -24.98
C SER A 223 27.40 4.99 -25.88
N ALA A 224 27.28 5.30 -27.18
CA ALA A 224 26.77 4.35 -28.16
C ALA A 224 27.51 3.01 -28.06
N ALA A 225 28.85 3.03 -28.00
CA ALA A 225 29.70 1.85 -27.86
C ALA A 225 29.39 1.05 -26.58
N THR A 226 29.25 1.73 -25.44
CA THR A 226 28.90 1.11 -24.15
C THR A 226 27.56 0.37 -24.23
N LEU A 227 26.57 0.96 -24.90
CA LEU A 227 25.25 0.34 -25.09
C LEU A 227 25.33 -0.90 -25.99
N ILE A 228 26.15 -0.88 -27.06
CA ILE A 228 26.37 -2.05 -27.93
C ILE A 228 27.00 -3.19 -27.13
N GLU A 229 28.02 -2.88 -26.34
CA GLU A 229 28.76 -3.86 -25.56
C GLU A 229 27.89 -4.49 -24.46
N LEU A 230 27.03 -3.71 -23.81
CA LEU A 230 26.12 -4.20 -22.77
C LEU A 230 24.92 -4.99 -23.30
N ASP A 231 24.55 -4.81 -24.57
CA ASP A 231 23.53 -5.64 -25.22
C ASP A 231 24.09 -6.92 -25.82
N ARG A 232 25.42 -7.06 -25.94
CA ARG A 232 26.03 -8.36 -26.27
C ARG A 232 25.97 -9.29 -25.08
N ASP A 233 25.41 -10.48 -25.30
CA ASP A 233 25.39 -11.54 -24.30
C ASP A 233 26.83 -12.00 -24.07
N THR A 234 27.41 -11.59 -22.94
CA THR A 234 28.82 -11.81 -22.61
C THR A 234 28.90 -12.54 -21.28
N ASP A 235 29.70 -13.61 -21.20
CA ASP A 235 29.85 -14.46 -20.00
C ASP A 235 30.56 -13.77 -18.81
N SER A 236 30.91 -12.48 -18.93
CA SER A 236 31.59 -11.74 -17.87
C SER A 236 30.64 -11.32 -16.75
N ILE A 237 30.91 -11.82 -15.53
CA ILE A 237 30.16 -11.47 -14.30
C ILE A 237 30.11 -9.94 -14.08
N LEU A 238 31.20 -9.24 -14.39
CA LEU A 238 31.28 -7.78 -14.23
C LEU A 238 30.35 -7.05 -15.20
N VAL A 239 30.31 -7.49 -16.46
CA VAL A 239 29.42 -6.95 -17.50
C VAL A 239 27.96 -7.20 -17.12
N ALA A 240 27.63 -8.40 -16.61
CA ALA A 240 26.30 -8.73 -16.12
C ALA A 240 25.87 -7.85 -14.94
N TYR A 241 26.77 -7.58 -13.98
CA TYR A 241 26.50 -6.68 -12.87
C TYR A 241 26.28 -5.23 -13.33
N MET A 242 27.16 -4.72 -14.21
CA MET A 242 27.03 -3.37 -14.78
C MET A 242 25.73 -3.21 -15.57
N ARG A 243 25.39 -4.19 -16.40
CA ARG A 243 24.13 -4.24 -17.16
C ARG A 243 22.93 -4.17 -16.22
N LYS A 244 22.92 -4.98 -15.16
CA LYS A 244 21.84 -4.97 -14.16
C LYS A 244 21.69 -3.60 -13.49
N LYS A 245 22.81 -2.95 -13.14
CA LYS A 245 22.81 -1.60 -12.54
C LYS A 245 22.27 -0.56 -13.53
N ILE A 246 22.78 -0.53 -14.76
CA ILE A 246 22.36 0.42 -15.79
C ILE A 246 20.88 0.25 -16.15
N VAL A 247 20.40 -1.00 -16.29
CA VAL A 247 18.98 -1.30 -16.50
C VAL A 247 18.13 -0.73 -15.35
N ALA A 248 18.56 -0.91 -14.11
CA ALA A 248 17.84 -0.39 -12.95
C ALA A 248 17.83 1.15 -12.91
N ASP A 249 18.96 1.78 -13.23
CA ASP A 249 19.11 3.23 -13.25
C ASP A 249 18.30 3.87 -14.39
N MET A 250 18.33 3.30 -15.60
CA MET A 250 17.48 3.72 -16.72
C MET A 250 15.99 3.55 -16.39
N ALA A 251 15.60 2.42 -15.79
CA ALA A 251 14.21 2.20 -15.38
C ALA A 251 13.76 3.19 -14.30
N ALA A 252 14.67 3.62 -13.41
CA ALA A 252 14.39 4.66 -12.42
C ALA A 252 14.23 6.04 -13.07
N LEU A 253 15.11 6.41 -14.01
CA LEU A 253 15.02 7.67 -14.76
C LEU A 253 13.73 7.72 -15.59
N GLN A 254 13.43 6.68 -16.37
CA GLN A 254 12.24 6.60 -17.19
C GLN A 254 10.96 6.68 -16.33
N ARG A 255 10.97 6.06 -15.14
CA ARG A 255 9.87 6.20 -14.18
C ARG A 255 9.70 7.64 -13.71
N ALA A 256 10.78 8.33 -13.36
CA ALA A 256 10.72 9.74 -12.94
C ALA A 256 10.18 10.64 -14.06
N LEU A 257 10.63 10.43 -15.30
CA LEU A 257 10.13 11.13 -16.49
C LEU A 257 8.65 10.87 -16.74
N CYS A 258 8.22 9.60 -16.72
CA CYS A 258 6.81 9.24 -16.93
C CYS A 258 5.92 9.78 -15.80
N ASP A 259 6.39 9.78 -14.55
CA ASP A 259 5.67 10.38 -13.42
C ASP A 259 5.52 11.90 -13.61
N PHE A 260 6.57 12.59 -14.07
CA PHE A 260 6.54 14.03 -14.33
C PHE A 260 5.61 14.37 -15.51
N ALA A 261 5.74 13.64 -16.62
CA ALA A 261 4.90 13.82 -17.81
C ALA A 261 3.42 13.56 -17.49
N SER A 262 3.12 12.49 -16.74
CA SER A 262 1.76 12.16 -16.30
C SER A 262 1.15 13.26 -15.45
N GLY A 263 1.93 13.84 -14.53
CA GLY A 263 1.49 14.97 -13.71
C GLY A 263 1.17 16.20 -14.54
N GLY A 264 2.02 16.53 -15.53
CA GLY A 264 1.77 17.66 -16.43
C GLY A 264 0.52 17.47 -17.28
N VAL A 265 0.35 16.30 -17.89
CA VAL A 265 -0.83 15.95 -18.69
C VAL A 265 -2.12 16.07 -17.87
N LEU A 266 -2.11 15.57 -16.64
CA LEU A 266 -3.27 15.65 -15.74
C LEU A 266 -3.56 17.07 -15.25
N ASN A 267 -2.53 17.93 -15.12
CA ASN A 267 -2.73 19.33 -14.74
C ASN A 267 -3.30 20.18 -15.89
N ARG A 268 -2.88 19.91 -17.14
CA ARG A 268 -3.38 20.63 -18.32
C ARG A 268 -4.80 20.23 -18.69
N GLY A 269 -5.12 18.93 -18.64
CA GLY A 269 -6.38 18.39 -19.16
C GLY A 269 -7.42 18.08 -18.09
N TRP A 270 -8.50 18.87 -18.05
CA TRP A 270 -9.62 18.65 -17.14
C TRP A 270 -10.53 17.51 -17.64
N ASN A 271 -10.64 17.38 -18.97
CA ASN A 271 -11.41 16.33 -19.62
C ASN A 271 -10.50 15.28 -20.29
N GLN A 272 -11.05 14.10 -20.55
CA GLN A 272 -10.31 12.97 -21.09
C GLN A 272 -9.82 13.21 -22.54
N ALA A 273 -10.58 13.99 -23.33
CA ALA A 273 -10.19 14.35 -24.69
C ALA A 273 -8.91 15.19 -24.71
N GLN A 274 -8.80 16.21 -23.85
CA GLN A 274 -7.61 17.03 -23.67
C GLN A 274 -6.41 16.21 -23.20
N ARG A 275 -6.63 15.25 -22.27
CA ARG A 275 -5.55 14.34 -21.83
C ARG A 275 -5.05 13.47 -22.97
N ARG A 276 -5.95 12.91 -23.80
CA ARG A 276 -5.56 12.14 -25.00
C ARG A 276 -4.79 12.98 -26.00
N MET A 277 -5.24 14.21 -26.26
CA MET A 277 -4.55 15.15 -27.13
C MET A 277 -3.13 15.44 -26.61
N ALA A 278 -2.98 15.74 -25.31
CA ALA A 278 -1.68 15.97 -24.69
C ALA A 278 -0.76 14.74 -24.75
N LEU A 279 -1.30 13.52 -24.62
CA LEU A 279 -0.53 12.28 -24.79
C LEU A 279 -0.11 12.05 -26.24
N ALA A 280 -0.99 12.35 -27.19
CA ALA A 280 -0.69 12.27 -28.62
C ALA A 280 0.36 13.30 -29.03
N GLU A 281 0.30 14.52 -28.50
CA GLU A 281 1.31 15.58 -28.69
C GLU A 281 2.69 15.15 -28.14
N LEU A 282 2.72 14.37 -27.07
CA LEU A 282 3.96 13.77 -26.56
C LEU A 282 4.48 12.64 -27.47
N GLY A 283 3.68 12.11 -28.40
CA GLY A 283 4.05 10.97 -29.24
C GLY A 283 3.66 9.61 -28.65
N PHE A 284 2.77 9.56 -27.67
CA PHE A 284 2.22 8.28 -27.22
C PHE A 284 1.07 7.85 -28.13
N SER A 285 1.16 6.63 -28.67
CA SER A 285 0.03 5.95 -29.32
C SER A 285 -1.18 5.92 -28.38
N PRO A 286 -2.44 5.89 -28.88
CA PRO A 286 -3.64 6.07 -28.08
C PRO A 286 -3.65 5.12 -26.90
N VAL A 287 -3.30 5.66 -25.74
CA VAL A 287 -3.28 4.90 -24.50
C VAL A 287 -4.74 4.56 -24.20
N PRO A 288 -5.09 3.27 -24.02
CA PRO A 288 -6.44 2.90 -23.61
C PRO A 288 -6.82 3.70 -22.37
N GLU A 289 -8.09 4.11 -22.30
CA GLU A 289 -8.64 5.03 -21.30
C GLU A 289 -7.94 4.91 -19.94
N ALA A 290 -7.12 5.91 -19.58
CA ALA A 290 -6.67 6.07 -18.21
C ALA A 290 -7.93 6.09 -17.33
N ARG A 291 -7.99 5.17 -16.36
CA ARG A 291 -9.18 4.90 -15.57
C ARG A 291 -9.70 6.21 -14.98
N GLY A 292 -11.01 6.43 -15.08
CA GLY A 292 -11.65 7.61 -14.52
C GLY A 292 -11.42 7.72 -13.00
N PRO A 293 -11.62 8.91 -12.41
CA PRO A 293 -11.40 9.11 -10.99
C PRO A 293 -12.37 8.24 -10.17
N LEU A 294 -11.80 7.46 -9.26
CA LEU A 294 -12.40 6.41 -8.42
C LEU A 294 -12.66 5.09 -9.15
N ASN A 295 -11.62 4.25 -9.17
CA ASN A 295 -11.77 2.84 -9.48
C ASN A 295 -12.64 2.19 -8.38
N SER A 296 -13.33 1.11 -8.71
CA SER A 296 -14.08 0.32 -7.73
C SER A 296 -13.24 -0.17 -6.55
N HIS A 297 -11.94 -0.35 -6.76
CA HIS A 297 -10.95 -0.61 -5.71
C HIS A 297 -10.83 0.56 -4.72
N ASP A 298 -10.87 1.80 -5.20
CA ASP A 298 -10.86 2.99 -4.36
C ASP A 298 -12.18 3.12 -3.61
N LEU A 299 -13.31 2.75 -4.22
CA LEU A 299 -14.59 2.72 -3.52
C LEU A 299 -14.59 1.67 -2.40
N VAL A 300 -14.13 0.44 -2.66
CA VAL A 300 -14.01 -0.59 -1.62
C VAL A 300 -13.05 -0.15 -0.51
N LEU A 301 -11.91 0.43 -0.87
CA LEU A 301 -10.89 0.86 0.08
C LEU A 301 -11.36 2.06 0.90
N VAL A 302 -11.97 3.07 0.28
CA VAL A 302 -12.51 4.26 0.95
C VAL A 302 -13.73 3.88 1.79
N THR A 303 -14.70 3.14 1.25
CA THR A 303 -15.87 2.68 2.03
C THR A 303 -15.44 1.75 3.16
N GLY A 304 -14.48 0.86 2.93
CA GLY A 304 -13.93 -0.02 3.96
C GLY A 304 -13.20 0.75 5.08
N ILE A 305 -12.38 1.74 4.74
CA ILE A 305 -11.68 2.60 5.70
C ILE A 305 -12.67 3.49 6.46
N VAL A 306 -13.66 4.08 5.76
CA VAL A 306 -14.70 4.92 6.39
C VAL A 306 -15.55 4.09 7.34
N PHE A 307 -15.98 2.89 6.93
CA PHE A 307 -16.71 1.97 7.78
C PHE A 307 -15.89 1.55 9.00
N LEU A 308 -14.62 1.20 8.78
CA LEU A 308 -13.67 0.88 9.85
C LEU A 308 -13.53 2.05 10.85
N ALA A 309 -13.36 3.27 10.35
CA ALA A 309 -13.24 4.48 11.17
C ALA A 309 -14.53 4.78 11.94
N MET A 310 -15.70 4.71 11.27
CA MET A 310 -17.02 4.90 11.89
C MET A 310 -17.32 3.88 12.98
N LEU A 311 -16.78 2.68 12.87
CA LEU A 311 -17.00 1.61 13.84
C LEU A 311 -15.97 1.68 14.98
N PHE A 312 -14.72 2.04 14.69
CA PHE A 312 -13.64 2.11 15.68
C PHE A 312 -13.69 3.39 16.54
N VAL A 313 -13.96 4.56 15.96
CA VAL A 313 -13.95 5.85 16.67
C VAL A 313 -14.94 5.87 17.83
N PRO A 314 -16.24 5.54 17.67
CA PRO A 314 -17.20 5.56 18.77
C PRO A 314 -16.84 4.61 19.91
N LEU A 315 -16.20 3.47 19.59
CA LEU A 315 -15.78 2.50 20.60
C LEU A 315 -14.59 3.00 21.40
N MET A 316 -13.62 3.64 20.73
CA MET A 316 -12.51 4.27 21.40
C MET A 316 -12.98 5.46 22.24
N THR A 317 -13.85 6.31 21.71
CA THR A 317 -14.48 7.40 22.45
C THR A 317 -15.20 6.86 23.68
N ARG A 318 -16.08 5.86 23.52
CA ARG A 318 -16.76 5.22 24.65
C ARG A 318 -15.78 4.66 25.67
N ARG A 319 -14.67 4.05 25.25
CA ARG A 319 -13.68 3.47 26.17
C ARG A 319 -12.86 4.52 26.94
N ILE A 320 -12.75 5.73 26.40
CA ILE A 320 -12.08 6.85 27.06
C ILE A 320 -13.00 7.46 28.13
N PHE A 321 -14.31 7.55 27.84
CA PHE A 321 -15.27 8.20 28.74
C PHE A 321 -15.99 7.24 29.70
N ASP A 322 -16.26 6.00 29.27
CA ASP A 322 -16.90 4.95 30.05
C ASP A 322 -15.97 3.72 30.23
N PRO A 323 -15.50 3.43 31.47
CA PRO A 323 -14.60 2.30 31.77
C PRO A 323 -15.24 0.91 31.65
N THR A 324 -16.52 0.83 31.28
CA THR A 324 -17.24 -0.45 31.24
C THR A 324 -16.64 -1.38 30.19
N PRO A 325 -16.29 -2.63 30.53
CA PRO A 325 -15.81 -3.59 29.56
C PRO A 325 -16.91 -3.86 28.53
N LEU A 326 -16.54 -3.85 27.24
CA LEU A 326 -17.49 -4.13 26.18
C LEU A 326 -17.99 -5.57 26.29
N PRO A 327 -19.32 -5.81 26.19
CA PRO A 327 -19.87 -7.15 26.10
C PRO A 327 -19.13 -7.96 25.03
N MET A 328 -18.89 -9.24 25.31
CA MET A 328 -18.15 -10.12 24.39
C MET A 328 -18.77 -10.12 22.98
N SER A 329 -20.10 -10.07 22.89
CA SER A 329 -20.84 -9.98 21.63
C SER A 329 -20.47 -8.72 20.84
N LEU A 330 -20.39 -7.56 21.49
CA LEU A 330 -20.05 -6.30 20.85
C LEU A 330 -18.57 -6.30 20.42
N ARG A 331 -17.67 -6.83 21.25
CA ARG A 331 -16.25 -6.98 20.91
C ARG A 331 -16.04 -7.81 19.64
N VAL A 332 -16.72 -8.96 19.55
CA VAL A 332 -16.66 -9.83 18.37
C VAL A 332 -17.31 -9.16 17.15
N LEU A 333 -18.49 -8.52 17.34
CA LEU A 333 -19.21 -7.78 16.30
C LEU A 333 -18.34 -6.70 15.65
N VAL A 334 -17.40 -6.13 16.41
CA VAL A 334 -16.49 -5.09 15.93
C VAL A 334 -15.25 -5.69 15.30
N MET A 335 -14.56 -6.55 16.02
CA MET A 335 -13.25 -7.05 15.61
C MET A 335 -13.33 -7.85 14.29
N VAL A 336 -14.41 -8.61 14.10
CA VAL A 336 -14.58 -9.49 12.93
C VAL A 336 -14.70 -8.68 11.61
N PRO A 337 -15.57 -7.66 11.49
CA PRO A 337 -15.60 -6.79 10.32
C PRO A 337 -14.26 -6.08 10.04
N ILE A 338 -13.52 -5.65 11.06
CA ILE A 338 -12.20 -5.02 10.87
C ILE A 338 -11.24 -6.00 10.20
N ILE A 339 -11.17 -7.23 10.70
CA ILE A 339 -10.29 -8.26 10.16
C ILE A 339 -10.68 -8.58 8.71
N TYR A 340 -11.96 -8.70 8.39
CA TYR A 340 -12.39 -8.94 7.01
C TYR A 340 -12.17 -7.74 6.09
N ALA A 341 -12.34 -6.50 6.58
CA ALA A 341 -12.02 -5.30 5.81
C ALA A 341 -10.52 -5.26 5.47
N ILE A 342 -9.64 -5.57 6.42
CA ILE A 342 -8.21 -5.72 6.20
C ILE A 342 -7.94 -6.83 5.17
N ALA A 343 -8.58 -7.98 5.31
CA ALA A 343 -8.43 -9.10 4.38
C ALA A 343 -8.80 -8.69 2.93
N ILE A 344 -9.89 -7.94 2.75
CA ILE A 344 -10.32 -7.43 1.44
C ILE A 344 -9.31 -6.40 0.89
N VAL A 345 -8.91 -5.43 1.71
CA VAL A 345 -7.95 -4.39 1.29
C VAL A 345 -6.62 -5.02 0.90
N VAL A 346 -6.08 -5.95 1.69
CA VAL A 346 -4.81 -6.65 1.41
C VAL A 346 -4.94 -7.65 0.26
N ALA A 347 -6.14 -8.17 -0.04
CA ALA A 347 -6.37 -8.97 -1.24
C ALA A 347 -6.37 -8.15 -2.54
N VAL A 348 -6.89 -6.92 -2.49
CA VAL A 348 -7.14 -6.09 -3.68
C VAL A 348 -6.00 -5.09 -3.94
N TYR A 349 -5.52 -4.40 -2.90
CA TYR A 349 -4.58 -3.30 -3.02
C TYR A 349 -3.21 -3.70 -3.62
N PRO A 350 -2.58 -4.83 -3.21
CA PRO A 350 -1.34 -5.30 -3.84
C PRO A 350 -1.41 -5.40 -5.36
N LYS A 351 -2.57 -5.76 -5.92
CA LYS A 351 -2.75 -5.92 -7.36
C LYS A 351 -2.75 -4.60 -8.11
N SER A 352 -3.13 -3.50 -7.47
CA SER A 352 -3.08 -2.17 -8.08
C SER A 352 -1.69 -1.54 -8.01
N VAL A 353 -0.85 -2.00 -7.07
CA VAL A 353 0.45 -1.38 -6.77
C VAL A 353 1.63 -2.20 -7.26
N TRP A 354 1.55 -3.52 -7.21
CA TRP A 354 2.66 -4.42 -7.52
C TRP A 354 2.40 -5.16 -8.83
N ALA A 355 3.31 -4.96 -9.79
CA ALA A 355 3.21 -5.60 -11.11
C ALA A 355 3.33 -7.14 -11.06
N PHE A 356 3.92 -7.70 -10.00
CA PHE A 356 3.99 -9.16 -9.82
C PHE A 356 2.70 -9.74 -9.19
N ALA A 357 1.85 -8.89 -8.61
CA ALA A 357 0.60 -9.29 -7.99
C ALA A 357 -0.59 -9.18 -8.95
N SER A 358 -0.45 -8.45 -10.06
CA SER A 358 -1.46 -8.40 -11.11
C SER A 358 -1.26 -9.52 -12.12
N ARG A 359 -2.35 -10.18 -12.50
CA ARG A 359 -2.36 -11.16 -13.59
C ARG A 359 -2.32 -10.43 -14.94
N LYS A 360 -1.39 -10.81 -15.82
CA LYS A 360 -1.36 -10.34 -17.22
C LYS A 360 -1.98 -11.37 -18.16
N ALA A 361 -2.41 -10.92 -19.34
CA ALA A 361 -2.91 -11.79 -20.39
C ALA A 361 -1.80 -12.77 -20.82
N GLY A 362 -2.11 -14.07 -20.86
CA GLY A 362 -1.16 -15.14 -21.20
C GLY A 362 -0.25 -15.60 -20.06
N GLU A 363 -0.19 -14.89 -18.92
CA GLU A 363 0.60 -15.33 -17.76
C GLU A 363 -0.23 -16.23 -16.81
N ARG A 364 0.45 -17.17 -16.13
CA ARG A 364 -0.16 -17.98 -15.07
C ARG A 364 -0.56 -17.10 -13.88
N ARG A 365 -1.53 -17.56 -13.08
CA ARG A 365 -1.97 -16.82 -11.87
C ARG A 365 -0.79 -16.66 -10.89
N PRO A 366 -0.57 -15.47 -10.31
CA PRO A 366 0.53 -15.23 -9.38
C PRO A 366 0.23 -15.77 -7.97
N VAL A 367 0.24 -17.10 -7.81
CA VAL A 367 -0.08 -17.78 -6.53
C VAL A 367 0.80 -17.29 -5.37
N ALA A 368 2.08 -17.02 -5.63
CA ALA A 368 3.00 -16.48 -4.62
C ALA A 368 2.57 -15.10 -4.12
N ALA A 369 2.02 -14.25 -4.98
CA ALA A 369 1.51 -12.95 -4.58
C ALA A 369 0.27 -13.07 -3.70
N TYR A 370 -0.61 -14.04 -3.99
CA TYR A 370 -1.78 -14.31 -3.14
C TYR A 370 -1.37 -14.80 -1.76
N ALA A 371 -0.40 -15.71 -1.68
CA ALA A 371 0.15 -16.18 -0.41
C ALA A 371 0.79 -15.05 0.40
N LEU A 372 1.53 -14.15 -0.26
CA LEU A 372 2.09 -12.96 0.38
C LEU A 372 1.00 -12.03 0.91
N SER A 373 -0.05 -11.76 0.14
CA SER A 373 -1.23 -11.02 0.61
C SER A 373 -1.87 -11.68 1.82
N GLY A 374 -2.06 -13.00 1.80
CA GLY A 374 -2.57 -13.76 2.95
C GLY A 374 -1.70 -13.59 4.20
N ALA A 375 -0.37 -13.67 4.06
CA ALA A 375 0.56 -13.51 5.17
C ALA A 375 0.50 -12.10 5.77
N ILE A 376 0.46 -11.06 4.92
CA ILE A 376 0.31 -9.66 5.34
C ILE A 376 -1.02 -9.46 6.07
N ALA A 377 -2.12 -10.03 5.56
CA ALA A 377 -3.44 -9.92 6.18
C ALA A 377 -3.50 -10.62 7.54
N ALA A 378 -2.91 -11.82 7.66
CA ALA A 378 -2.83 -12.54 8.93
C ALA A 378 -1.97 -11.78 9.96
N ALA A 379 -0.84 -11.20 9.56
CA ALA A 379 -0.01 -10.36 10.41
C ALA A 379 -0.76 -9.10 10.88
N ALA A 380 -1.47 -8.42 9.98
CA ALA A 380 -2.29 -7.26 10.33
C ALA A 380 -3.45 -7.63 11.26
N ALA A 381 -4.14 -8.76 11.01
CA ALA A 381 -5.20 -9.27 11.86
C ALA A 381 -4.70 -9.69 13.24
N PHE A 382 -3.48 -10.24 13.33
CA PHE A 382 -2.81 -10.53 14.60
C PHE A 382 -2.59 -9.24 15.40
N LEU A 383 -2.01 -8.21 14.80
CA LEU A 383 -1.78 -6.92 15.46
C LEU A 383 -3.07 -6.26 15.92
N VAL A 384 -4.11 -6.25 15.07
CA VAL A 384 -5.43 -5.72 15.44
C VAL A 384 -6.05 -6.53 16.57
N SER A 385 -6.00 -7.85 16.50
CA SER A 385 -6.54 -8.73 17.56
C SER A 385 -5.81 -8.51 18.88
N LEU A 386 -4.48 -8.38 18.84
CA LEU A 386 -3.65 -8.12 20.00
C LEU A 386 -4.02 -6.78 20.65
N LEU A 387 -4.07 -5.71 19.86
CA LEU A 387 -4.45 -4.38 20.34
C LEU A 387 -5.87 -4.35 20.88
N PHE A 388 -6.80 -5.02 20.20
CA PHE A 388 -8.20 -5.02 20.60
C PHE A 388 -8.38 -5.77 21.93
N ARG A 389 -7.71 -6.91 22.11
CA ARG A 389 -7.72 -7.63 23.39
C ARG A 389 -7.03 -6.84 24.47
N PHE A 390 -5.88 -6.27 24.15
CA PHE A 390 -5.16 -5.43 25.09
C PHE A 390 -6.02 -4.24 25.55
N ALA A 391 -6.70 -3.53 24.66
CA ALA A 391 -7.50 -2.35 25.01
C ALA A 391 -8.87 -2.66 25.63
N PHE A 392 -9.53 -3.76 25.23
CA PHE A 392 -10.94 -4.01 25.54
C PHE A 392 -11.23 -5.27 26.36
N GLU A 393 -10.26 -6.17 26.60
CA GLU A 393 -10.48 -7.38 27.40
C GLU A 393 -10.26 -7.16 28.90
N THR A 394 -9.33 -6.27 29.27
CA THR A 394 -9.08 -5.90 30.67
C THR A 394 -10.08 -4.83 31.12
N PRO A 395 -10.71 -4.91 32.31
CA PRO A 395 -11.58 -3.84 32.81
C PRO A 395 -10.79 -2.53 33.09
N GLY A 396 -11.45 -1.37 32.96
CA GLY A 396 -10.84 -0.04 33.17
C GLY A 396 -10.73 0.83 31.91
N ASN A 397 -10.36 2.10 32.06
CA ASN A 397 -10.12 3.00 30.93
C ASN A 397 -8.83 2.61 30.18
N VAL A 398 -8.68 2.99 28.90
CA VAL A 398 -7.49 2.65 28.07
C VAL A 398 -6.16 2.93 28.80
N LEU A 399 -6.09 4.07 29.50
CA LEU A 399 -4.91 4.47 30.27
C LEU A 399 -4.65 3.55 31.47
N GLN A 400 -5.70 3.14 32.19
CA GLN A 400 -5.57 2.19 33.31
C GLN A 400 -5.12 0.81 32.81
N VAL A 401 -5.62 0.38 31.65
CA VAL A 401 -5.23 -0.90 31.07
C VAL A 401 -3.77 -0.90 30.62
N LEU A 402 -3.29 0.22 30.04
CA LEU A 402 -1.87 0.43 29.75
C LEU A 402 -0.99 0.39 31.00
N ALA A 403 -1.53 0.83 32.13
CA ALA A 403 -0.83 0.81 33.41
C ALA A 403 -0.92 -0.53 34.15
N THR A 404 -1.80 -1.45 33.73
CA THR A 404 -2.01 -2.72 34.45
C THR A 404 -0.86 -3.70 34.14
N PRO A 405 -0.05 -4.11 35.15
CA PRO A 405 1.04 -5.05 34.92
C PRO A 405 0.54 -6.38 34.36
N GLY A 406 1.23 -6.93 33.36
CA GLY A 406 0.90 -8.22 32.74
C GLY A 406 -0.34 -8.23 31.84
N ALA A 407 -1.05 -7.10 31.68
CA ALA A 407 -2.21 -7.02 30.78
C ALA A 407 -1.81 -7.31 29.31
N PHE A 408 -0.66 -6.79 28.88
CA PHE A 408 -0.13 -7.05 27.54
C PHE A 408 0.26 -8.53 27.35
N SER A 409 0.97 -9.12 28.31
CA SER A 409 1.35 -10.54 28.28
C SER A 409 0.12 -11.44 28.15
N ARG A 410 -0.91 -11.17 28.95
CA ARG A 410 -2.19 -11.91 28.85
C ARG A 410 -2.83 -11.76 27.47
N ALA A 411 -2.90 -10.54 26.94
CA ALA A 411 -3.45 -10.29 25.60
C ALA A 411 -2.64 -11.01 24.50
N TRP A 412 -1.31 -11.04 24.64
CA TRP A 412 -0.40 -11.78 23.76
C TRP A 412 -0.67 -13.28 23.79
N HIS A 413 -0.62 -13.91 24.97
CA HIS A 413 -0.88 -15.34 25.12
C HIS A 413 -2.24 -15.74 24.56
N LEU A 414 -3.28 -14.99 24.90
CA LEU A 414 -4.61 -15.24 24.34
C LEU A 414 -4.62 -15.13 22.82
N THR A 415 -3.92 -14.14 22.24
CA THR A 415 -3.86 -13.94 20.79
C THR A 415 -3.16 -15.11 20.11
N VAL A 416 -2.06 -15.59 20.70
CA VAL A 416 -1.32 -16.79 20.24
C VAL A 416 -2.17 -18.05 20.38
N GLU A 417 -2.85 -18.28 21.50
CA GLU A 417 -3.77 -19.43 21.67
C GLU A 417 -4.89 -19.46 20.62
N ARG A 418 -5.25 -18.28 20.08
CA ARG A 418 -6.29 -18.12 19.06
C ARG A 418 -5.72 -18.05 17.64
N TRP A 419 -4.50 -18.53 17.41
CA TRP A 419 -3.87 -18.59 16.09
C TRP A 419 -4.70 -19.28 14.99
N PRO A 420 -5.59 -20.28 15.24
CA PRO A 420 -6.42 -20.86 14.19
C PRO A 420 -7.28 -19.83 13.45
N TRP A 421 -7.71 -18.76 14.13
CA TRP A 421 -8.45 -17.66 13.49
C TRP A 421 -7.59 -16.85 12.50
N LEU A 422 -6.28 -16.80 12.70
CA LEU A 422 -5.35 -16.14 11.78
C LEU A 422 -5.19 -16.96 10.49
N LEU A 423 -5.23 -18.29 10.61
CA LEU A 423 -5.25 -19.21 9.47
C LEU A 423 -6.49 -18.97 8.59
N MET A 424 -7.65 -18.75 9.22
CA MET A 424 -8.88 -18.37 8.51
C MET A 424 -8.68 -17.09 7.70
N THR A 425 -8.09 -16.06 8.32
CA THR A 425 -7.84 -14.77 7.66
C THR A 425 -6.88 -14.93 6.49
N PHE A 426 -5.80 -15.70 6.67
CA PHE A 426 -4.82 -16.02 5.63
C PHE A 426 -5.49 -16.62 4.39
N PHE A 427 -6.25 -17.71 4.56
CA PHE A 427 -6.88 -18.40 3.44
C PHE A 427 -8.08 -17.64 2.87
N ALA A 428 -8.83 -16.91 3.69
CA ALA A 428 -9.89 -16.02 3.22
C ALA A 428 -9.32 -14.94 2.29
N THR A 429 -8.22 -14.29 2.66
CA THR A 429 -7.54 -13.30 1.81
C THR A 429 -7.06 -13.92 0.50
N ILE A 430 -6.49 -15.13 0.53
CA ILE A 430 -6.08 -15.85 -0.70
C ILE A 430 -7.29 -16.12 -1.59
N ALA A 431 -8.40 -16.60 -1.03
CA ALA A 431 -9.61 -16.89 -1.80
C ALA A 431 -10.21 -15.62 -2.41
N ILE A 432 -10.24 -14.51 -1.67
CA ILE A 432 -10.70 -13.20 -2.17
C ILE A 432 -9.77 -12.70 -3.28
N ALA A 433 -8.45 -12.80 -3.09
CA ALA A 433 -7.47 -12.41 -4.10
C ALA A 433 -7.62 -13.29 -5.36
N TRP A 434 -7.80 -14.59 -5.21
CA TRP A 434 -8.03 -15.50 -6.32
C TRP A 434 -9.31 -15.13 -7.09
N ALA A 435 -10.42 -14.95 -6.38
CA ALA A 435 -11.70 -14.59 -6.96
C ALA A 435 -11.62 -13.22 -7.67
N ALA A 436 -10.89 -12.24 -7.13
CA ALA A 436 -10.76 -10.95 -7.78
C ALA A 436 -10.00 -10.99 -9.14
N ASP A 437 -9.21 -12.04 -9.43
CA ASP A 437 -8.42 -12.19 -10.68
C ASP A 437 -9.01 -13.18 -11.72
N ASP A 438 -10.25 -13.64 -11.50
CA ASP A 438 -10.83 -14.70 -12.34
C ASP A 438 -11.09 -14.25 -13.79
N HIS A 439 -11.32 -12.95 -14.03
CA HIS A 439 -11.62 -12.37 -15.35
C HIS A 439 -10.59 -11.30 -15.71
N LEU A 440 -9.97 -11.40 -16.89
CA LEU A 440 -8.91 -10.48 -17.31
C LEU A 440 -9.45 -9.14 -17.84
N PRO A 441 -8.71 -8.02 -17.66
CA PRO A 441 -9.01 -6.76 -18.32
C PRO A 441 -8.85 -6.94 -19.84
N GLY A 442 -9.97 -7.01 -20.58
CA GLY A 442 -9.97 -7.15 -22.04
C GLY A 442 -10.87 -8.26 -22.58
N GLU A 443 -11.26 -9.23 -21.75
CA GLU A 443 -12.11 -10.38 -22.14
C GLU A 443 -13.62 -10.03 -22.26
N GLY A 444 -13.95 -8.75 -22.43
CA GLY A 444 -15.34 -8.27 -22.51
C GLY A 444 -16.04 -8.20 -21.15
N VAL A 445 -17.37 -8.02 -21.19
CA VAL A 445 -18.21 -7.91 -19.98
C VAL A 445 -18.32 -9.30 -19.34
N PRO A 446 -18.00 -9.46 -18.04
CA PRO A 446 -18.12 -10.75 -17.38
C PRO A 446 -19.58 -11.23 -17.40
N PRO A 447 -19.83 -12.53 -17.63
CA PRO A 447 -21.19 -13.03 -17.72
C PRO A 447 -21.89 -12.95 -16.36
N ARG A 448 -23.20 -12.66 -16.36
CA ARG A 448 -23.97 -12.43 -15.12
C ARG A 448 -23.98 -13.64 -14.17
N TRP A 449 -23.87 -14.85 -14.70
CA TRP A 449 -23.84 -16.09 -13.90
C TRP A 449 -22.55 -16.23 -13.08
N LEU A 450 -21.44 -15.64 -13.53
CA LEU A 450 -20.15 -15.72 -12.85
C LEU A 450 -20.24 -15.16 -11.43
N ARG A 451 -21.05 -14.12 -11.22
CA ARG A 451 -21.29 -13.52 -9.91
C ARG A 451 -21.92 -14.49 -8.91
N TRP A 452 -22.85 -15.32 -9.36
CA TRP A 452 -23.48 -16.33 -8.52
C TRP A 452 -22.51 -17.47 -8.20
N VAL A 453 -21.70 -17.87 -9.18
CA VAL A 453 -20.67 -18.90 -9.00
C VAL A 453 -19.61 -18.42 -8.01
N GLU A 454 -19.15 -17.17 -8.10
CA GLU A 454 -18.18 -16.60 -7.16
C GLU A 454 -18.72 -16.46 -5.75
N ALA A 455 -19.97 -16.02 -5.61
CA ALA A 455 -20.64 -15.96 -4.32
C ALA A 455 -20.78 -17.36 -3.71
N ALA A 456 -21.24 -18.35 -4.48
CA ALA A 456 -21.37 -19.73 -4.01
C ALA A 456 -20.00 -20.36 -3.66
N ALA A 457 -18.99 -20.15 -4.50
CA ALA A 457 -17.64 -20.66 -4.28
C ALA A 457 -17.00 -20.06 -3.02
N LEU A 458 -17.07 -18.74 -2.83
CA LEU A 458 -16.54 -18.10 -1.63
C LEU A 458 -17.34 -18.42 -0.38
N ALA A 459 -18.66 -18.59 -0.48
CA ALA A 459 -19.49 -19.08 0.62
C ALA A 459 -19.06 -20.49 1.07
N ALA A 460 -18.85 -21.40 0.12
CA ALA A 460 -18.38 -22.76 0.38
C ALA A 460 -16.96 -22.77 1.01
N VAL A 461 -16.03 -21.98 0.45
CA VAL A 461 -14.67 -21.86 0.98
C VAL A 461 -14.69 -21.33 2.42
N PHE A 462 -15.46 -20.29 2.72
CA PHE A 462 -15.56 -19.74 4.08
C PHE A 462 -16.20 -20.72 5.07
N GLY A 463 -17.21 -21.48 4.62
CA GLY A 463 -17.79 -22.57 5.41
C GLY A 463 -16.76 -23.65 5.74
N LEU A 464 -15.99 -24.09 4.73
CA LEU A 464 -14.93 -25.09 4.90
C LEU A 464 -13.80 -24.58 5.82
N LEU A 465 -13.38 -23.33 5.65
CA LEU A 465 -12.36 -22.71 6.51
C LEU A 465 -12.86 -22.62 7.95
N GLN A 466 -14.11 -22.21 8.16
CA GLN A 466 -14.71 -22.13 9.48
C GLN A 466 -14.80 -23.51 10.14
N TRP A 467 -15.20 -24.53 9.39
CA TRP A 467 -15.20 -25.92 9.85
C TRP A 467 -13.80 -26.39 10.26
N THR A 468 -12.81 -26.17 9.39
CA THR A 468 -11.42 -26.57 9.62
C THR A 468 -10.84 -25.92 10.88
N VAL A 469 -11.13 -24.63 11.10
CA VAL A 469 -10.72 -23.91 12.30
C VAL A 469 -11.37 -24.48 13.56
N LEU A 470 -12.64 -24.87 13.50
CA LEU A 470 -13.32 -25.50 14.63
C LEU A 470 -12.74 -26.88 14.95
N GLN A 471 -12.39 -27.68 13.94
CA GLN A 471 -11.70 -28.96 14.13
C GLN A 471 -10.31 -28.76 14.75
N LEU A 472 -9.59 -27.74 14.32
CA LEU A 472 -8.29 -27.40 14.88
C LEU A 472 -8.41 -26.94 16.34
N PHE A 473 -9.45 -26.18 16.69
CA PHE A 473 -9.74 -25.85 18.09
C PHE A 473 -10.13 -27.08 18.92
N ALA A 474 -10.90 -28.00 18.35
CA ALA A 474 -11.25 -29.25 19.03
C ALA A 474 -10.02 -30.10 19.37
N ALA A 475 -8.98 -30.04 18.54
CA ALA A 475 -7.73 -30.76 18.77
C ALA A 475 -6.79 -30.10 19.80
N VAL A 476 -6.87 -28.78 19.99
CA VAL A 476 -5.91 -28.00 20.79
C VAL A 476 -6.48 -27.53 22.13
N MET A 477 -7.80 -27.39 22.26
CA MET A 477 -8.44 -26.83 23.46
C MET A 477 -8.98 -27.90 24.43
N PRO A 478 -9.13 -27.57 25.73
CA PRO A 478 -9.79 -28.44 26.71
C PRO A 478 -11.23 -28.79 26.31
N ALA A 479 -11.66 -30.02 26.60
CA ALA A 479 -12.94 -30.59 26.18
C ALA A 479 -14.17 -29.73 26.55
N ASP A 480 -14.14 -29.12 27.73
CA ASP A 480 -15.17 -28.23 28.29
C ASP A 480 -15.28 -26.87 27.58
N ARG A 481 -14.23 -26.41 26.89
CA ARG A 481 -14.33 -25.26 25.96
C ARG A 481 -14.80 -25.70 24.58
N VAL A 482 -14.38 -26.88 24.14
CA VAL A 482 -14.78 -27.46 22.86
C VAL A 482 -16.28 -27.73 22.82
N ALA A 483 -16.88 -28.27 23.89
CA ALA A 483 -18.32 -28.50 23.98
C ALA A 483 -19.14 -27.21 23.75
N ARG A 484 -18.74 -26.10 24.38
CA ARG A 484 -19.38 -24.78 24.20
C ARG A 484 -19.20 -24.22 22.78
N LEU A 485 -18.05 -24.47 22.15
CA LEU A 485 -17.82 -24.12 20.75
C LEU A 485 -18.70 -24.96 19.82
N LEU A 486 -18.83 -26.26 20.09
CA LEU A 486 -19.65 -27.20 19.32
C LEU A 486 -21.13 -26.81 19.33
N GLU A 487 -21.68 -26.37 20.47
CA GLU A 487 -23.06 -25.86 20.57
C GLU A 487 -23.34 -24.69 19.59
N SER A 488 -22.32 -23.87 19.31
CA SER A 488 -22.44 -22.72 18.41
C SER A 488 -21.93 -22.97 16.99
N THR A 489 -21.49 -24.19 16.68
CA THR A 489 -20.80 -24.53 15.41
C THR A 489 -21.66 -24.27 14.19
N ALA A 490 -22.93 -24.72 14.19
CA ALA A 490 -23.83 -24.51 13.06
C ALA A 490 -24.02 -23.00 12.77
N ARG A 491 -24.21 -22.20 13.82
CA ARG A 491 -24.33 -20.74 13.69
C ARG A 491 -23.06 -20.10 13.15
N MET A 492 -21.89 -20.50 13.66
CA MET A 492 -20.60 -19.95 13.22
C MET A 492 -20.33 -20.27 11.74
N ILE A 493 -20.55 -21.52 11.32
CA ILE A 493 -20.41 -21.94 9.91
C ILE A 493 -21.38 -21.16 9.04
N PHE A 494 -22.66 -21.10 9.42
CA PHE A 494 -23.67 -20.37 8.66
C PHE A 494 -23.32 -18.88 8.51
N THR A 495 -22.88 -18.22 9.58
CA THR A 495 -22.43 -16.81 9.50
C THR A 495 -21.22 -16.65 8.59
N SER A 496 -20.26 -17.59 8.62
CA SER A 496 -19.09 -17.55 7.75
C SER A 496 -19.47 -17.75 6.28
N VAL A 497 -20.38 -18.68 5.98
CA VAL A 497 -20.94 -18.91 4.65
C VAL A 497 -21.64 -17.65 4.12
N LEU A 498 -22.45 -16.97 4.94
CA LEU A 498 -23.09 -15.71 4.57
C LEU A 498 -22.08 -14.60 4.27
N ILE A 499 -21.03 -14.47 5.11
CA ILE A 499 -19.97 -13.49 4.90
C ILE A 499 -19.20 -13.80 3.61
N GLY A 500 -18.81 -15.05 3.38
CA GLY A 500 -18.13 -15.49 2.16
C GLY A 500 -18.98 -15.23 0.91
N GLY A 501 -20.28 -15.52 0.98
CA GLY A 501 -21.22 -15.25 -0.10
C GLY A 501 -21.38 -13.77 -0.40
N ALA A 502 -21.52 -12.92 0.63
CA ALA A 502 -21.58 -11.47 0.47
C ALA A 502 -20.28 -10.93 -0.15
N ILE A 503 -19.11 -11.34 0.36
CA ILE A 503 -17.82 -10.93 -0.18
C ILE A 503 -17.69 -11.38 -1.64
N GLY A 504 -18.03 -12.62 -1.98
CA GLY A 504 -17.97 -13.11 -3.35
C GLY A 504 -18.96 -12.47 -4.30
N TRP A 505 -20.10 -11.99 -3.79
CA TRP A 505 -21.08 -11.26 -4.57
C TRP A 505 -20.64 -9.83 -4.91
N TYR A 506 -19.97 -9.15 -3.99
CA TYR A 506 -19.61 -7.74 -4.13
C TYR A 506 -18.17 -7.53 -4.60
N VAL A 507 -17.17 -8.13 -3.95
CA VAL A 507 -15.76 -7.76 -4.11
C VAL A 507 -15.23 -8.06 -5.51
N PRO A 508 -15.32 -9.29 -6.07
CA PRO A 508 -14.83 -9.56 -7.42
C PRO A 508 -15.51 -8.71 -8.48
N HIS A 509 -16.83 -8.51 -8.36
CA HIS A 509 -17.59 -7.71 -9.30
C HIS A 509 -17.21 -6.23 -9.23
N MET A 510 -17.08 -5.68 -8.03
CA MET A 510 -16.54 -4.33 -7.85
C MET A 510 -15.18 -4.26 -8.53
N CYS A 511 -14.25 -5.15 -8.18
CA CYS A 511 -12.91 -5.18 -8.75
C CYS A 511 -12.84 -5.20 -10.29
N ARG A 512 -13.85 -5.75 -10.95
CA ARG A 512 -13.91 -5.86 -12.41
C ARG A 512 -14.80 -4.83 -13.09
N ALA A 513 -15.68 -4.15 -12.35
CA ALA A 513 -16.65 -3.24 -12.93
C ALA A 513 -15.90 -2.19 -13.76
N PRO A 514 -16.04 -2.20 -15.10
CA PRO A 514 -15.43 -1.18 -15.92
C PRO A 514 -16.06 0.15 -15.50
N GLY A 515 -15.22 1.16 -15.25
CA GLY A 515 -15.69 2.52 -15.04
C GLY A 515 -16.77 2.81 -16.09
N ARG A 516 -18.00 3.07 -15.64
CA ARG A 516 -19.18 3.21 -16.50
C ARG A 516 -18.83 4.16 -17.65
N ARG A 517 -18.73 3.63 -18.87
CA ARG A 517 -18.75 4.44 -20.09
C ARG A 517 -19.98 5.34 -20.01
N PRO A 518 -19.85 6.68 -19.99
CA PRO A 518 -20.98 7.50 -20.40
C PRO A 518 -21.29 7.07 -21.84
N ARG A 519 -22.53 6.66 -22.09
CA ARG A 519 -23.04 6.53 -23.46
C ARG A 519 -22.63 7.83 -24.17
N SER A 520 -21.79 7.71 -25.19
CA SER A 520 -21.67 8.77 -26.18
C SER A 520 -23.10 9.08 -26.61
N ALA A 521 -23.57 10.28 -26.26
CA ALA A 521 -24.74 10.83 -26.91
C ALA A 521 -24.35 10.91 -28.39
N GLY A 522 -24.81 9.93 -29.17
CA GLY A 522 -24.63 9.94 -30.61
C GLY A 522 -25.26 11.22 -31.12
N ARG A 523 -24.42 12.19 -31.51
CA ARG A 523 -24.83 13.13 -32.54
C ARG A 523 -24.89 12.31 -33.82
N PRO A 524 -26.06 12.14 -34.46
CA PRO A 524 -26.08 11.64 -35.82
C PRO A 524 -25.24 12.61 -36.67
N ALA A 525 -24.29 12.05 -37.42
CA ALA A 525 -23.63 12.76 -38.50
C ALA A 525 -24.73 13.20 -39.47
N VAL A 526 -25.02 14.50 -39.50
CA VAL A 526 -25.75 15.09 -40.62
C VAL A 526 -24.81 14.99 -41.80
N ALA A 527 -25.16 14.11 -42.74
CA ALA A 527 -24.55 14.03 -44.04
C ALA A 527 -24.70 15.40 -44.71
N LEU A 528 -23.57 16.05 -44.99
CA LEU A 528 -23.48 17.07 -46.01
C LEU A 528 -23.45 16.33 -47.35
N ASP A 529 -24.64 16.10 -47.91
CA ASP A 529 -24.77 15.81 -49.33
C ASP A 529 -24.68 17.13 -50.11
N ALA A 530 -23.90 17.04 -51.17
CA ALA A 530 -23.58 18.10 -52.11
C ALA A 530 -24.81 18.63 -52.86
N ALA A 531 -24.80 19.93 -53.12
CA ALA A 531 -25.36 20.57 -54.30
C ALA A 531 -24.39 21.66 -54.76
#